data_AF-A0A443RWK6-F1
#
_entry.id   AF-A0A443RWK6-F1
#
_cell.length_a   1.000
_cell.length_b   1.000
_cell.length_c   1.000
_cell.angle_alpha   90.00
_cell.angle_beta   90.00
_cell.angle_gamma   90.00
#
_symmetry.space_group_name_H-M   'P 1'
#
loop_
_entity.id
_entity.type
_entity.pdbx_description
1 polymer ?
#
loop_
_entity_poly.entity_id
_entity_poly.type
_entity_poly.pdbx_seq_one_letter_code
_entity_poly.pdbx_strand_id
1 'polypeptide(L)'
;YNIHKERKDSTRFAKGMSQTFKVLHNLVDKGVKVELGMPVELWDKPSAEITYLKTQCEQLLEKHEDDVSEWYWSNQDKSLLQYLCVERALQKGDSSCLYEHKDEL
;
A
#
# COMPACT_ATOMS: atom_id res chain seq x y z
N TYR A 1 3.22 -0.70 -5.26
CA TYR A 1 2.12 -1.61 -4.88
C TYR A 1 1.34 -1.97 -6.13
N ASN A 2 0.72 -3.16 -6.15
CA ASN A 2 -0.19 -3.65 -7.17
C ASN A 2 -1.55 -3.99 -6.54
N ILE A 3 -2.60 -4.04 -7.35
CA ILE A 3 -3.97 -4.31 -6.89
C ILE A 3 -4.46 -5.65 -7.39
N HIS A 4 -4.88 -6.47 -6.44
CA HIS A 4 -5.54 -7.75 -6.62
C HIS A 4 -7.06 -7.56 -6.49
N LYS A 5 -7.75 -7.30 -7.60
CA LYS A 5 -9.19 -6.98 -7.61
C LYS A 5 -10.07 -8.10 -7.06
N GLU A 6 -9.56 -9.32 -7.06
CA GLU A 6 -10.22 -10.51 -6.54
C GLU A 6 -10.28 -10.54 -5.00
N ARG A 7 -9.41 -9.81 -4.31
CA ARG A 7 -9.34 -9.74 -2.85
C ARG A 7 -10.17 -8.56 -2.35
N LYS A 8 -10.98 -8.79 -1.30
CA LYS A 8 -11.87 -7.77 -0.72
C LYS A 8 -11.29 -7.08 0.51
N ASP A 9 -10.28 -7.69 1.12
CA ASP A 9 -9.58 -7.20 2.31
C ASP A 9 -8.39 -6.28 1.94
N SER A 10 -7.67 -5.83 2.96
CA SER A 10 -6.47 -4.98 2.83
C SER A 10 -5.31 -5.67 2.07
N THR A 11 -5.29 -7.00 1.97
CA THR A 11 -4.27 -7.76 1.21
C THR A 11 -4.42 -7.58 -0.31
N ARG A 12 -5.49 -6.92 -0.77
CA ARG A 12 -5.63 -6.49 -2.16
C ARG A 12 -4.50 -5.59 -2.62
N PHE A 13 -3.84 -4.88 -1.70
CA PHE A 13 -2.68 -4.05 -1.98
C PHE A 13 -1.38 -4.81 -1.73
N ALA A 14 -0.76 -5.34 -2.78
CA ALA A 14 0.48 -6.11 -2.67
C ALA A 14 1.72 -5.25 -2.96
N LYS A 15 2.79 -5.44 -2.19
CA LYS A 15 4.10 -4.83 -2.48
C LYS A 15 4.80 -5.59 -3.62
N GLY A 16 5.61 -4.86 -4.40
CA GLY A 16 6.39 -5.44 -5.49
C GLY A 16 5.64 -5.62 -6.81
N MET A 17 6.36 -6.13 -7.81
CA MET A 17 5.87 -6.35 -9.19
C MET A 17 4.94 -7.57 -9.26
N SER A 18 3.88 -7.48 -10.06
CA SER A 18 2.97 -8.61 -10.28
C SER A 18 3.69 -9.76 -10.99
N GLN A 19 3.23 -11.00 -10.79
CA GLN A 19 3.82 -12.16 -11.46
C GLN A 19 3.79 -12.02 -12.98
N THR A 20 2.70 -11.47 -13.53
CA THR A 20 2.58 -11.18 -14.96
C THR A 20 3.66 -10.23 -15.46
N PHE A 21 3.89 -9.11 -14.75
CA PHE A 21 4.93 -8.16 -15.16
C PHE A 21 6.34 -8.74 -15.01
N LYS A 22 6.59 -9.58 -13.99
CA LYS A 22 7.86 -10.33 -13.89
C LYS A 22 8.08 -11.23 -15.11
N VAL A 23 7.05 -11.93 -15.57
CA VAL A 23 7.14 -12.78 -16.77
C VAL A 23 7.39 -11.93 -18.02
N LEU A 24 6.70 -10.82 -18.17
CA LEU A 24 6.85 -9.92 -19.32
C LEU A 24 8.26 -9.33 -19.39
N HIS A 25 8.81 -8.84 -18.28
CA HIS A 25 10.20 -8.37 -18.22
C HIS A 25 11.20 -9.48 -18.55
N ASN A 26 11.04 -10.69 -18.00
CA ASN A 26 11.89 -11.84 -18.33
C ASN A 26 11.87 -12.21 -19.83
N LEU A 27 10.75 -11.99 -20.53
CA LEU A 27 10.66 -12.24 -21.97
C LEU A 27 11.43 -11.18 -22.75
N VAL A 28 11.25 -9.90 -22.39
CA VAL A 28 12.01 -8.78 -22.98
C VAL A 28 13.52 -8.96 -22.77
N ASP A 29 13.94 -9.35 -21.56
CA ASP A 29 15.34 -9.61 -21.22
C ASP A 29 15.96 -10.76 -22.05
N LYS A 30 15.13 -11.70 -22.50
CA LYS A 30 15.54 -12.80 -23.40
C LYS A 30 15.51 -12.42 -24.88
N GLY A 31 15.26 -11.15 -25.21
CA GLY A 31 15.18 -10.65 -26.58
C GLY A 31 13.84 -10.94 -27.28
N VAL A 32 12.82 -11.37 -26.54
CA VAL A 32 11.48 -11.53 -27.09
C VAL A 32 10.83 -10.16 -27.25
N LYS A 33 10.34 -9.86 -28.45
CA LYS A 33 9.58 -8.64 -28.71
C LYS A 33 8.19 -8.76 -28.10
N VAL A 34 7.91 -7.94 -27.08
CA VAL A 34 6.60 -7.84 -26.44
C VAL A 34 5.98 -6.48 -26.78
N GLU A 35 4.79 -6.48 -27.39
CA GLU A 35 4.06 -5.26 -27.74
C GLU A 35 2.80 -5.13 -26.88
N LEU A 36 2.84 -4.28 -25.85
CA LEU A 36 1.69 -3.97 -24.99
C LEU A 36 0.95 -2.68 -25.38
N GLY A 37 1.37 -2.02 -26.47
CA GLY A 37 0.82 -0.72 -26.86
C GLY A 37 1.18 0.44 -25.92
N MET A 38 2.16 0.25 -25.03
CA MET A 38 2.69 1.28 -24.14
C MET A 38 4.21 1.14 -23.93
N PRO A 39 4.95 2.24 -23.71
CA PRO A 39 6.37 2.20 -23.38
C PRO A 39 6.67 1.33 -22.15
N VAL A 40 7.80 0.62 -22.17
CA VAL A 40 8.26 -0.27 -21.08
C VAL A 40 8.35 0.47 -19.73
N GLU A 41 8.76 1.74 -19.77
CA GLU A 41 8.83 2.61 -18.58
C GLU A 41 7.49 2.80 -17.86
N LEU A 42 6.37 2.56 -18.55
CA LEU A 42 5.03 2.66 -17.97
C LEU A 42 4.54 1.35 -17.36
N TRP A 43 5.23 0.22 -17.58
CA TRP A 43 4.78 -1.10 -17.13
C TRP A 43 4.78 -1.21 -15.60
N ASP A 44 5.73 -0.53 -14.95
CA ASP A 44 5.88 -0.54 -13.50
C ASP A 44 5.23 0.66 -12.81
N LYS A 45 4.54 1.53 -13.58
CA LYS A 45 3.85 2.67 -12.98
C LYS A 45 2.66 2.19 -12.16
N PRO A 46 2.48 2.72 -10.94
CA PRO A 46 1.34 2.37 -10.10
C PRO A 46 0.04 2.77 -10.81
N SER A 47 -1.01 1.96 -10.62
CA SER A 47 -2.33 2.28 -11.13
C SER A 47 -2.89 3.56 -10.48
N ALA A 48 -3.95 4.12 -11.09
CA ALA A 48 -4.65 5.28 -10.53
C ALA A 48 -5.15 5.02 -9.10
N GLU A 49 -5.62 3.80 -8.81
CA GLU A 49 -6.12 3.43 -7.47
C GLU A 49 -4.98 3.32 -6.43
N ILE A 50 -3.80 2.83 -6.80
CA ILE A 50 -2.62 2.86 -5.90
C ILE A 50 -2.15 4.30 -5.67
N THR A 51 -2.15 5.11 -6.72
CA THR A 51 -1.77 6.51 -6.63
C THR A 51 -2.73 7.27 -5.70
N TYR A 52 -4.04 7.02 -5.84
CA TYR A 52 -5.05 7.57 -4.96
C TYR A 52 -4.86 7.12 -3.50
N LEU A 53 -4.61 5.83 -3.26
CA LEU A 53 -4.32 5.32 -1.92
C LEU A 53 -3.11 6.03 -1.28
N LYS A 54 -2.04 6.23 -2.06
CA LYS A 54 -0.85 6.96 -1.59
C LYS A 54 -1.22 8.38 -1.15
N THR A 55 -2.00 9.09 -1.96
CA THR A 55 -2.47 10.44 -1.61
C THR A 55 -3.32 10.44 -0.34
N GLN A 56 -4.17 9.44 -0.13
CA GLN A 56 -4.93 9.32 1.12
C GLN A 56 -4.02 9.09 2.35
N CYS A 57 -2.95 8.30 2.19
CA CYS A 57 -1.96 8.10 3.24
C CYS A 57 -1.18 9.39 3.56
N GLU A 58 -0.77 10.12 2.52
CA GLU A 58 -0.09 11.41 2.67
C GLU A 58 -0.97 12.44 3.38
N GLN A 59 -2.24 12.56 2.98
CA GLN A 59 -3.22 13.43 3.63
C GLN A 59 -3.48 13.05 5.09
N LEU A 60 -3.50 11.74 5.40
CA LEU A 60 -3.63 11.27 6.78
C LEU A 60 -2.44 11.73 7.62
N LEU A 61 -1.21 11.56 7.12
CA LEU A 61 -0.01 11.97 7.83
C LEU A 61 0.05 13.48 8.02
N GLU A 62 -0.27 14.25 6.98
CA GLU A 62 -0.31 15.71 7.05
C GLU A 62 -1.33 16.19 8.08
N LYS A 63 -2.53 15.62 8.07
CA LYS A 63 -3.58 15.96 9.04
C LYS A 63 -3.20 15.66 10.49
N HIS A 64 -2.36 14.66 10.70
CA HIS A 64 -1.98 14.15 12.03
C HIS A 64 -0.50 14.41 12.36
N GLU A 65 0.13 15.41 11.74
CA GLU A 65 1.55 15.72 11.96
C GLU A 65 1.87 16.02 13.44
N ASP A 66 1.00 16.81 14.10
CA ASP A 66 1.13 17.13 15.52
C ASP A 66 0.98 15.89 16.40
N ASP A 67 0.00 15.02 16.08
CA ASP A 67 -0.22 13.75 16.79
C ASP A 67 1.00 12.83 16.67
N VAL A 68 1.58 12.72 15.46
CA VAL A 68 2.79 11.92 15.20
C VAL A 68 3.98 12.47 15.98
N SER A 69 4.11 13.80 16.04
CA SER A 69 5.16 14.46 16.82
C SER A 69 4.99 14.22 18.32
N GLU A 70 3.78 14.36 18.84
CA GLU A 70 3.48 14.10 20.26
C GLU A 70 3.73 12.62 20.62
N TRP A 71 3.34 11.70 19.73
CA TRP A 71 3.66 10.28 19.88
C TRP A 71 5.17 10.05 19.96
N TYR A 72 5.92 10.66 19.04
CA TYR A 72 7.36 10.54 18.97
C TYR A 72 8.06 11.08 20.23
N TRP A 73 7.53 12.12 20.89
CA TRP A 73 8.17 12.70 22.08
C TRP A 73 7.74 12.06 23.40
N SER A 74 6.47 11.63 23.53
CA SER A 74 5.89 11.37 24.86
C SER A 74 4.96 10.17 24.98
N ASN A 75 4.51 9.53 23.88
CA ASN A 75 3.50 8.45 23.94
C ASN A 75 3.98 7.13 23.32
N GLN A 76 5.26 6.82 23.48
CA GLN A 76 5.91 5.60 22.94
C GLN A 76 5.54 4.33 23.72
N ASP A 77 4.81 4.45 24.84
CA ASP A 77 4.19 3.34 25.55
C ASP A 77 3.14 2.62 24.68
N LYS A 78 2.60 3.30 23.67
CA LYS A 78 1.74 2.72 22.64
C LYS A 78 2.48 2.61 21.31
N SER A 79 2.16 1.58 20.53
CA SER A 79 2.59 1.53 19.13
C SER A 79 1.94 2.67 18.32
N LEU A 80 2.63 3.17 17.29
CA LEU A 80 2.08 4.19 16.39
C LEU A 80 0.75 3.73 15.76
N LEU A 81 0.63 2.44 15.44
CA LEU A 81 -0.60 1.87 14.88
C LEU A 81 -1.78 2.00 15.86
N GLN A 82 -1.54 1.79 17.16
CA GLN A 82 -2.57 2.01 18.18
C GLN A 82 -2.87 3.52 18.35
N TYR A 83 -1.83 4.34 18.53
CA TYR A 83 -1.98 5.76 18.86
C TYR A 83 -2.60 6.58 17.71
N LEU A 84 -2.10 6.39 16.49
CA LEU A 84 -2.51 7.12 15.31
C LEU A 84 -3.69 6.44 14.62
N CYS A 85 -3.56 5.15 14.25
CA CYS A 85 -4.58 4.51 13.43
C CYS A 85 -5.86 4.20 14.22
N VAL A 86 -5.75 3.48 15.34
CA VAL A 86 -6.94 3.02 16.10
C VAL A 86 -7.61 4.17 16.86
N GLU A 87 -6.83 5.02 17.52
CA GLU A 87 -7.39 6.03 18.42
C GLU A 87 -7.82 7.34 17.72
N ARG A 88 -7.26 7.65 16.53
CA ARG A 88 -7.43 8.97 15.87
C ARG A 88 -7.91 8.89 14.42
N ALA A 89 -7.29 8.05 13.61
CA ALA A 89 -7.56 8.00 12.16
C ALA A 89 -8.84 7.21 11.82
N LEU A 90 -9.00 6.04 12.45
CA LEU A 90 -10.12 5.14 12.18
C LEU A 90 -11.36 5.55 12.96
N GLN A 91 -12.52 5.25 12.38
CA GLN A 91 -13.79 5.41 13.08
C GLN A 91 -13.89 4.40 14.23
N LYS A 92 -14.57 4.79 15.31
CA LYS A 92 -14.74 3.94 16.50
C LYS A 92 -15.33 2.58 16.10
N GLY A 93 -14.58 1.51 16.34
CA GLY A 93 -15.00 0.13 16.06
C GLY A 93 -14.54 -0.43 14.71
N ASP A 94 -13.93 0.38 13.84
CA ASP A 94 -13.50 -0.04 12.49
C ASP A 94 -12.00 -0.39 12.41
N SER A 95 -11.47 -1.00 13.47
CA SER A 95 -10.06 -1.42 13.54
C SER A 95 -9.82 -2.84 13.05
N SER A 96 -10.86 -3.55 12.62
CA SER A 96 -10.78 -4.94 12.14
C SER A 96 -9.80 -5.09 10.97
N CYS A 97 -9.76 -4.10 10.06
CA CYS A 97 -8.87 -4.10 8.90
C CYS A 97 -7.37 -4.13 9.26
N LEU A 98 -6.99 -3.68 10.46
CA LEU A 98 -5.60 -3.72 10.94
C LEU A 98 -5.15 -5.12 11.36
N TYR A 99 -6.10 -6.04 11.52
CA TYR A 99 -5.89 -7.39 12.04
C TYR A 99 -6.35 -8.47 11.06
N GLU A 100 -6.62 -8.09 9.80
CA GLU A 100 -6.87 -9.03 8.70
C GLU A 100 -5.59 -9.85 8.46
N HIS A 101 -5.53 -11.04 9.07
CA HIS A 101 -4.52 -12.09 8.92
C HIS A 101 -3.03 -11.66 8.91
N LYS A 102 -2.41 -11.76 10.09
CA LYS A 102 -0.96 -12.04 10.26
C LYS A 102 -0.65 -13.55 10.13
N ASP A 103 -1.52 -14.32 9.49
CA ASP A 103 -1.28 -15.74 9.23
C ASP A 103 -0.67 -15.86 7.83
N GLU A 104 0.49 -16.49 7.76
CA GLU A 104 1.35 -16.70 6.57
C GLU A 104 2.42 -15.61 6.31
N LEU A 105 3.42 -15.59 7.19
CA LEU A 105 4.84 -15.43 6.81
C LEU A 105 5.67 -16.48 7.56
#